data_AF-A0A920BC96-F1
#
_entry.id   AF-A0A920BC96-F1
#
_cell.length_a   1.000
_cell.length_b   1.000
_cell.length_c   1.000
_cell.angle_alpha   90.00
_cell.angle_beta   90.00
_cell.angle_gamma   90.00
#
_symmetry.space_group_name_H-M   'P 1'
#
loop_
_entity.id
_entity.type
_entity.pdbx_description
1 polymer ?
#
loop_
_entity_poly.entity_id
_entity_poly.type
_entity_poly.pdbx_seq_one_letter_code
_entity_poly.pdbx_strand_id
1 'polypeptide(L)'
;MKLKKKSVLRLLDEAGDLLSAKQIRGALGLSKSHTPKIRALLAKLVNQGKLIQQGTRFRSRTLISQFQKPRIHDSERTRKHFSPKSKPSRREGKRLSGYFNQNRKGFGFVSIGGGEADLFISESDVGSALEGDRVEVELLGARGYRGRRKGRVVSVLERASKHCLARLEKKGSELFAIPLNPRIGLPFISILPTKSMEGQNREVW
;
A
#
# COMPACT_ATOMS: atom_id res chain seq x y z
N MET A 1 -8.07 -21.29 -28.97
CA MET A 1 -6.88 -20.41 -28.90
C MET A 1 -5.87 -20.95 -27.89
N LYS A 2 -4.61 -21.16 -28.26
CA LYS A 2 -3.56 -21.64 -27.35
C LYS A 2 -3.02 -20.48 -26.49
N LEU A 3 -2.88 -20.68 -25.18
CA LEU A 3 -2.30 -19.70 -24.25
C LEU A 3 -0.80 -19.52 -24.53
N LYS A 4 -0.39 -18.31 -24.95
CA LYS A 4 1.01 -18.00 -25.26
C LYS A 4 1.69 -17.25 -24.12
N LYS A 5 2.84 -17.77 -23.64
CA LYS A 5 3.66 -17.17 -22.57
C LYS A 5 4.06 -15.71 -22.85
N LYS A 6 4.42 -15.38 -24.10
CA LYS A 6 4.83 -14.03 -24.51
C LYS A 6 3.69 -13.01 -24.35
N SER A 7 2.46 -13.39 -24.64
CA SER A 7 1.29 -12.51 -24.53
C SER A 7 0.95 -12.17 -23.08
N VAL A 8 1.11 -13.13 -22.15
CA VAL A 8 0.89 -12.89 -20.72
C VAL A 8 1.94 -11.94 -20.14
N LEU A 9 3.21 -12.09 -20.53
CA LEU A 9 4.28 -11.20 -20.07
C LEU A 9 4.11 -9.78 -20.59
N ARG A 10 3.84 -9.60 -21.89
CA ARG A 10 3.57 -8.27 -22.48
C ARG A 10 2.42 -7.56 -21.79
N LEU A 11 1.33 -8.28 -21.52
CA LEU A 11 0.18 -7.71 -20.82
C LEU A 11 0.52 -7.26 -19.40
N LEU A 12 1.32 -8.05 -18.67
CA LEU A 12 1.80 -7.69 -17.33
C LEU A 12 2.84 -6.55 -17.35
N ASP A 13 3.60 -6.41 -18.43
CA ASP A 13 4.54 -5.30 -18.64
C ASP A 13 3.78 -4.00 -19.00
N GLU A 14 2.79 -4.06 -19.89
CA GLU A 14 1.96 -2.92 -20.32
C GLU A 14 1.03 -2.42 -19.21
N ALA A 15 0.48 -3.32 -18.39
CA ALA A 15 -0.46 -2.95 -17.34
C ALA A 15 0.19 -2.16 -16.19
N GLY A 16 1.52 -2.25 -16.00
CA GLY A 16 2.25 -1.55 -14.93
C GLY A 16 1.95 -2.03 -13.50
N ASP A 17 0.78 -2.65 -13.27
CA ASP A 17 0.18 -3.01 -11.99
C ASP A 17 0.11 -4.54 -11.75
N LEU A 18 -0.33 -4.92 -10.53
CA LEU A 18 -0.55 -6.30 -10.10
C LEU A 18 -1.89 -6.83 -10.63
N LEU A 19 -1.86 -7.81 -11.54
CA LEU A 19 -3.07 -8.39 -12.14
C LEU A 19 -3.39 -9.79 -11.60
N SER A 20 -4.68 -10.05 -11.34
CA SER A 20 -5.18 -11.38 -10.99
C SER A 20 -5.30 -12.29 -12.22
N ALA A 21 -5.22 -13.60 -12.02
CA ALA A 21 -5.48 -14.59 -13.08
C ALA A 21 -6.82 -14.37 -13.80
N LYS A 22 -7.86 -13.86 -13.10
CA LYS A 22 -9.16 -13.51 -13.70
C LYS A 22 -9.05 -12.31 -14.65
N GLN A 23 -8.30 -11.28 -14.26
CA GLN A 23 -8.08 -10.07 -15.05
C GLN A 23 -7.20 -10.38 -16.28
N ILE A 24 -6.14 -11.17 -16.10
CA ILE A 24 -5.27 -11.65 -17.19
C ILE A 24 -6.08 -12.47 -18.19
N ARG A 25 -6.92 -13.39 -17.70
CA ARG A 25 -7.83 -14.17 -18.57
C ARG A 25 -8.78 -13.27 -19.35
N GLY A 26 -9.41 -12.31 -18.68
CA GLY A 26 -10.37 -11.38 -19.29
C GLY A 26 -9.73 -10.50 -20.35
N ALA A 27 -8.55 -9.94 -20.06
CA ALA A 27 -7.80 -9.09 -20.98
C ALA A 27 -7.21 -9.86 -22.17
N LEU A 28 -7.01 -11.18 -22.05
CA LEU A 28 -6.65 -12.06 -23.17
C LEU A 28 -7.87 -12.61 -23.94
N GLY A 29 -9.10 -12.24 -23.57
CA GLY A 29 -10.33 -12.74 -24.21
C GLY A 29 -10.55 -14.25 -24.04
N LEU A 30 -9.98 -14.87 -23.00
CA LEU A 30 -10.02 -16.33 -22.82
C LEU A 30 -11.22 -16.80 -21.99
N SER A 31 -11.76 -17.96 -22.34
CA SER A 31 -12.89 -18.56 -21.63
C SER A 31 -12.50 -19.06 -20.23
N LYS A 32 -13.50 -19.24 -19.34
CA LYS A 32 -13.30 -19.66 -17.94
C LYS A 32 -12.54 -20.98 -17.81
N SER A 33 -12.65 -21.89 -18.79
CA SER A 33 -11.94 -23.18 -18.82
C SER A 33 -10.42 -23.05 -18.90
N HIS A 34 -9.88 -21.88 -19.28
CA HIS A 34 -8.44 -21.64 -19.36
C HIS A 34 -7.84 -21.14 -18.03
N THR A 35 -8.66 -20.88 -17.01
CA THR A 35 -8.21 -20.34 -15.71
C THR A 35 -7.18 -21.24 -15.00
N PRO A 36 -7.35 -22.58 -14.94
CA PRO A 36 -6.35 -23.46 -14.33
C PRO A 36 -5.01 -23.42 -15.07
N LYS A 37 -5.05 -23.41 -16.42
CA LYS A 37 -3.86 -23.32 -17.27
C LYS A 37 -3.11 -22.00 -17.08
N ILE A 38 -3.83 -20.88 -16.92
CA ILE A 38 -3.25 -19.57 -16.62
C ILE A 38 -2.58 -19.57 -15.24
N ARG A 39 -3.24 -20.10 -14.21
CA ARG A 39 -2.65 -20.19 -12.86
C ARG A 39 -1.38 -21.04 -12.85
N ALA A 40 -1.39 -22.18 -13.52
CA ALA A 40 -0.21 -23.04 -13.66
C ALA A 40 0.95 -22.32 -14.38
N LEU A 41 0.64 -21.58 -15.45
CA LEU A 41 1.63 -20.79 -16.16
C LEU A 41 2.20 -19.66 -15.29
N LEU A 42 1.36 -18.91 -14.57
CA LEU A 42 1.79 -17.83 -13.69
C LEU A 42 2.65 -18.36 -12.53
N ALA A 43 2.24 -19.45 -11.89
CA ALA A 43 3.03 -20.12 -10.86
C ALA A 43 4.40 -20.57 -11.39
N LYS A 44 4.43 -21.17 -12.60
CA LYS A 44 5.70 -21.52 -13.26
C LYS A 44 6.59 -20.31 -13.51
N LEU A 45 6.01 -19.16 -13.88
CA LEU A 45 6.78 -17.93 -14.13
C LEU A 45 7.27 -17.25 -12.84
N VAL A 46 6.53 -17.38 -11.73
CA VAL A 46 6.96 -16.96 -10.39
C VAL A 46 8.13 -17.81 -9.92
N ASN A 47 8.03 -19.14 -10.05
CA ASN A 47 9.13 -20.06 -9.72
C ASN A 47 10.38 -19.82 -10.59
N GLN A 48 10.19 -19.37 -11.84
CA GLN A 48 11.27 -18.95 -12.74
C GLN A 48 11.81 -17.54 -12.44
N GLY A 49 11.32 -16.85 -11.41
CA GLY A 49 11.75 -15.51 -11.03
C GLY A 49 11.37 -14.39 -12.01
N LYS A 50 10.58 -14.70 -13.05
CA LYS A 50 10.16 -13.75 -14.11
C LYS A 50 8.96 -12.91 -13.69
N LEU A 51 8.16 -13.40 -12.74
CA LEU A 51 7.04 -12.69 -12.15
C LEU A 51 7.21 -12.61 -10.63
N ILE A 52 6.60 -11.60 -10.04
CA ILE A 52 6.38 -11.50 -8.59
C ILE A 52 4.91 -11.77 -8.33
N GLN A 53 4.64 -12.55 -7.28
CA GLN A 53 3.30 -12.77 -6.76
C GLN A 53 3.12 -11.99 -5.45
N GLN A 54 2.04 -11.22 -5.37
CA GLN A 54 1.56 -10.63 -4.11
C GLN A 54 0.14 -11.09 -3.88
N GLY A 55 -0.04 -12.02 -2.92
CA GLY A 55 -1.33 -12.67 -2.68
C GLY A 55 -1.85 -13.39 -3.93
N THR A 56 -2.95 -12.90 -4.49
CA THR A 56 -3.62 -13.49 -5.69
C THR A 56 -3.27 -12.80 -7.00
N ARG A 57 -2.35 -11.82 -6.97
CA ARG A 57 -1.99 -10.99 -8.12
C ARG A 57 -0.53 -11.17 -8.51
N PHE A 58 -0.25 -10.95 -9.78
CA PHE A 58 1.04 -11.19 -10.42
C PHE A 58 1.50 -9.92 -11.16
N ARG A 59 2.81 -9.67 -11.17
CA ARG A 59 3.43 -8.57 -11.90
C ARG A 59 4.74 -9.02 -12.54
N SER A 60 5.11 -8.42 -13.66
CA SER A 60 6.39 -8.66 -14.31
C SER A 60 7.58 -8.20 -13.47
N ARG A 61 8.63 -9.03 -13.41
CA ARG A 61 9.91 -8.67 -12.76
C ARG A 61 10.68 -7.64 -13.58
N THR A 62 10.49 -7.57 -14.90
CA THR A 62 11.26 -6.70 -15.81
C THR A 62 11.06 -5.21 -15.53
N LEU A 63 9.86 -4.82 -15.08
CA LEU A 63 9.60 -3.43 -14.68
C LEU A 63 10.40 -3.00 -13.43
N ILE A 64 10.91 -3.93 -12.64
CA ILE A 64 11.74 -3.56 -11.48
C ILE A 64 13.13 -3.10 -11.93
N SER A 65 13.72 -3.67 -12.98
CA SER A 65 15.05 -3.23 -13.45
C SER A 65 15.00 -1.88 -14.19
N GLN A 66 13.88 -1.54 -14.82
CA GLN A 66 13.72 -0.26 -15.52
C GLN A 66 13.40 0.91 -14.58
N PHE A 67 12.77 0.65 -13.43
CA PHE A 67 12.48 1.66 -12.40
C PHE A 67 13.46 1.64 -11.20
N GLN A 68 14.44 0.73 -11.15
CA GLN A 68 15.54 0.70 -10.16
C GLN A 68 16.83 1.40 -10.60
N LYS A 69 16.84 2.18 -11.69
CA LYS A 69 17.85 3.25 -11.83
C LYS A 69 17.30 4.52 -11.18
N PRO A 70 17.91 5.03 -10.10
CA PRO A 70 17.51 6.32 -9.56
C PRO A 70 17.78 7.37 -10.64
N ARG A 71 16.74 8.07 -11.09
CA ARG A 71 16.94 9.37 -11.73
C ARG A 71 17.36 10.33 -10.62
N ILE A 72 18.67 10.36 -10.34
CA ILE A 72 19.31 11.50 -9.70
C ILE A 72 19.20 12.61 -10.74
N HIS A 73 18.19 13.46 -10.60
CA HIS A 73 18.26 14.79 -11.19
C HIS A 73 18.89 15.68 -10.12
N ASP A 74 20.15 16.04 -10.36
CA ASP A 74 20.80 17.13 -9.67
C ASP A 74 19.88 18.36 -9.67
N SER A 75 19.49 18.77 -8.48
CA SER A 75 19.16 20.15 -8.19
C SER A 75 19.50 20.42 -6.74
N GLU A 76 20.77 20.79 -6.54
CA GLU A 76 21.12 21.65 -5.41
C GLU A 76 20.18 22.86 -5.36
N ARG A 77 19.93 23.34 -4.14
CA ARG A 77 19.13 24.53 -3.77
C ARG A 77 17.61 24.29 -3.61
N THR A 78 17.22 23.87 -2.42
CA THR A 78 16.88 24.81 -1.33
C THR A 78 16.36 24.05 -0.12
N ARG A 79 16.89 24.37 1.06
CA ARG A 79 16.27 24.02 2.34
C ARG A 79 14.86 24.61 2.36
N LYS A 80 13.84 23.77 2.23
CA LYS A 80 12.46 24.16 2.56
C LYS A 80 11.84 23.07 3.40
N HIS A 81 11.53 23.45 4.64
CA HIS A 81 10.71 22.73 5.59
C HIS A 81 9.52 22.06 4.89
N PHE A 82 9.34 20.77 5.14
CA PHE A 82 8.19 20.01 4.65
C PHE A 82 6.92 20.53 5.34
N SER A 83 6.28 21.51 4.71
CA SER A 83 4.91 21.89 5.00
C SER A 83 4.03 21.15 3.99
N PRO A 84 3.04 20.35 4.42
CA PRO A 84 2.19 19.61 3.50
C PRO A 84 1.26 20.59 2.78
N LYS A 85 1.66 21.02 1.57
CA LYS A 85 0.78 21.81 0.69
C LYS A 85 -0.17 20.89 -0.07
N SER A 86 -1.42 20.93 0.38
CA SER A 86 -2.62 20.55 -0.35
C SER A 86 -2.65 21.14 -1.77
N LYS A 87 -2.92 20.32 -2.78
CA LYS A 87 -3.49 20.78 -4.05
C LYS A 87 -4.99 20.47 -4.04
N PRO A 88 -5.89 21.47 -4.02
CA PRO A 88 -7.32 21.23 -4.19
C PRO A 88 -7.67 21.41 -5.67
N SER A 89 -8.09 20.34 -6.34
CA SER A 89 -8.81 20.46 -7.62
C SER A 89 -9.56 19.17 -7.93
N ARG A 90 -10.46 18.77 -7.03
CA ARG A 90 -11.51 17.82 -7.35
C ARG A 90 -12.69 18.19 -6.46
N ARG A 91 -13.85 18.43 -7.09
CA ARG A 91 -15.13 18.82 -6.45
C ARG A 91 -15.19 18.29 -5.02
N GLU A 92 -15.24 19.18 -4.03
CA GLU A 92 -15.29 18.80 -2.62
C GLU A 92 -16.51 17.92 -2.38
N GLY A 93 -16.33 16.60 -2.38
CA GLY A 93 -17.33 15.69 -1.86
C GLY A 93 -17.55 16.04 -0.39
N LYS A 94 -18.78 15.86 0.11
CA LYS A 94 -19.09 16.08 1.53
C LYS A 94 -18.07 15.30 2.37
N ARG A 95 -17.29 16.03 3.17
CA ARG A 95 -16.29 15.46 4.08
C ARG A 95 -16.88 15.28 5.46
N LEU A 96 -16.50 14.20 6.11
CA LEU A 96 -16.90 13.85 7.46
C LEU A 96 -15.67 13.46 8.26
N SER A 97 -15.73 13.57 9.58
CA SER A 97 -14.68 13.09 10.47
C SER A 97 -15.20 11.96 11.33
N GLY A 98 -14.34 11.00 11.68
CA GLY A 98 -14.71 9.91 12.56
C GLY A 98 -13.52 9.06 12.98
N TYR A 99 -13.79 7.97 13.68
CA TYR A 99 -12.77 7.02 14.11
C TYR A 99 -12.71 5.82 13.17
N PHE A 100 -11.51 5.46 12.74
CA PHE A 100 -11.27 4.37 11.81
C PHE A 100 -11.09 3.03 12.53
N ASN A 101 -11.90 2.05 12.16
CA ASN A 101 -11.84 0.67 12.62
C ASN A 101 -11.43 -0.23 11.44
N GLN A 102 -10.18 -0.66 11.44
CA GLN A 102 -9.55 -1.53 10.47
C GLN A 102 -9.88 -3.00 10.71
N ASN A 103 -10.11 -3.73 9.62
CA ASN A 103 -10.24 -5.18 9.62
C ASN A 103 -8.92 -5.83 9.17
N ARG A 104 -8.69 -7.08 9.58
CA ARG A 104 -7.52 -7.90 9.19
C ARG A 104 -7.35 -8.08 7.69
N LYS A 105 -8.42 -7.85 6.91
CA LYS A 105 -8.43 -7.91 5.44
C LYS A 105 -8.06 -6.59 4.77
N GLY A 106 -7.63 -5.57 5.53
CA GLY A 106 -7.14 -4.29 5.00
C GLY A 106 -8.22 -3.25 4.70
N PHE A 107 -9.51 -3.62 4.70
CA PHE A 107 -10.63 -2.66 4.66
C PHE A 107 -11.05 -2.27 6.08
N GLY A 108 -11.86 -1.22 6.21
CA GLY A 108 -12.37 -0.81 7.53
C GLY A 108 -13.67 -0.02 7.46
N PHE A 109 -14.04 0.50 8.63
CA PHE A 109 -15.22 1.33 8.82
C PHE A 109 -14.86 2.62 9.54
N VAL A 110 -15.53 3.72 9.22
CA VAL A 110 -15.38 4.98 9.95
C VAL A 110 -16.70 5.32 10.65
N SER A 111 -16.61 5.45 11.97
CA SER A 111 -17.73 5.85 12.81
C SER A 111 -17.75 7.38 12.92
N ILE A 112 -18.77 7.99 12.29
CA ILE A 112 -18.95 9.45 12.17
C ILE A 112 -19.75 10.07 13.34
N GLY A 113 -20.31 9.24 14.22
CA GLY A 113 -21.15 9.67 15.34
C GLY A 113 -22.58 10.04 14.93
N GLY A 114 -23.38 10.52 15.89
CA GLY A 114 -24.74 11.02 15.64
C GLY A 114 -25.79 9.96 15.26
N GLY A 115 -25.54 8.68 15.54
CA GLY A 115 -26.45 7.58 15.21
C GLY A 115 -26.49 7.22 13.72
N GLU A 116 -25.67 7.86 12.88
CA GLU A 116 -25.54 7.47 11.47
C GLU A 116 -24.80 6.13 11.33
N ALA A 117 -25.12 5.40 10.27
CA ALA A 117 -24.44 4.15 9.95
C ALA A 117 -22.97 4.39 9.55
N ASP A 118 -22.08 3.47 9.97
CA ASP A 118 -20.65 3.56 9.64
C ASP A 118 -20.38 3.62 8.14
N LEU A 119 -19.35 4.38 7.78
CA LEU A 119 -18.86 4.48 6.41
C LEU A 119 -17.92 3.32 6.12
N PHE A 120 -18.18 2.60 5.02
CA PHE A 120 -17.28 1.56 4.54
C PHE A 120 -16.11 2.16 3.77
N ILE A 121 -14.89 1.81 4.17
CA ILE A 121 -13.64 2.18 3.50
C ILE A 121 -13.01 0.91 2.93
N SER A 122 -12.87 0.84 1.60
CA SER A 122 -12.17 -0.30 0.98
C SER A 122 -10.67 -0.22 1.19
N GLU A 123 -9.98 -1.35 1.06
CA GLU A 123 -8.51 -1.47 1.21
C GLU A 123 -7.72 -0.41 0.42
N SER A 124 -8.13 -0.10 -0.81
CA SER A 124 -7.49 0.94 -1.65
C SER A 124 -7.69 2.37 -1.14
N ASP A 125 -8.70 2.57 -0.29
CA ASP A 125 -9.20 3.88 0.12
C ASP A 125 -8.91 4.18 1.60
N VAL A 126 -8.21 3.27 2.31
CA VAL A 126 -7.76 3.45 3.71
C VAL A 126 -6.58 4.43 3.82
N GLY A 127 -5.69 4.43 2.82
CA GLY A 127 -4.49 5.26 2.85
C GLY A 127 -3.54 4.85 3.98
N SER A 128 -3.12 5.82 4.80
CA SER A 128 -2.18 5.61 5.91
C SER A 128 -2.85 5.51 7.28
N ALA A 129 -4.19 5.44 7.33
CA ALA A 129 -4.93 5.30 8.58
C ALA A 129 -4.71 3.93 9.23
N LEU A 130 -4.54 3.96 10.55
CA LEU A 130 -4.39 2.78 11.40
C LEU A 130 -5.60 2.64 12.32
N GLU A 131 -5.74 1.47 12.93
CA GLU A 131 -6.77 1.19 13.92
C GLU A 131 -6.86 2.29 14.99
N GLY A 132 -8.06 2.82 15.18
CA GLY A 132 -8.38 3.85 16.17
C GLY A 132 -8.07 5.28 15.72
N ASP A 133 -7.43 5.50 14.59
CA ASP A 133 -7.09 6.85 14.12
C ASP A 133 -8.36 7.69 13.91
N ARG A 134 -8.29 8.97 14.30
CA ARG A 134 -9.29 9.96 13.91
C ARG A 134 -8.97 10.44 12.50
N VAL A 135 -9.90 10.24 11.59
CA VAL A 135 -9.68 10.47 10.15
C VAL A 135 -10.71 11.42 9.58
N GLU A 136 -10.30 12.12 8.52
CA GLU A 136 -11.18 12.84 7.62
C GLU A 136 -11.47 11.96 6.40
N VAL A 137 -12.75 11.79 6.09
CA VAL A 137 -13.21 10.95 4.98
C VAL A 137 -14.06 11.75 4.00
N GLU A 138 -13.81 11.52 2.72
CA GLU A 138 -14.65 12.01 1.64
C GLU A 138 -15.66 10.93 1.26
N LEU A 139 -16.94 11.31 1.18
CA LEU A 139 -18.01 10.41 0.77
C LEU A 139 -17.94 10.11 -0.73
N LEU A 140 -17.94 8.83 -1.07
CA LEU A 140 -18.04 8.36 -2.44
C LEU A 140 -19.50 8.07 -2.76
N GLY A 141 -19.98 8.55 -3.92
CA GLY A 141 -21.39 8.40 -4.34
C GLY A 141 -21.88 6.97 -4.58
N ALA A 142 -21.01 5.96 -4.45
CA ALA A 142 -21.38 4.55 -4.59
C ALA A 142 -21.86 3.97 -3.25
N ARG A 143 -22.96 3.19 -3.28
CA ARG A 143 -23.32 2.30 -2.16
C ARG A 143 -22.20 1.27 -1.97
N GLY A 144 -21.65 1.22 -0.76
CA GLY A 144 -20.57 0.33 -0.35
C GLY A 144 -21.06 -1.05 0.11
N TYR A 145 -20.29 -1.70 0.99
CA TYR A 145 -20.57 -3.05 1.47
C TYR A 145 -21.89 -3.13 2.24
N ARG A 146 -22.78 -4.07 1.86
CA ARG A 146 -24.10 -4.31 2.49
C ARG A 146 -24.98 -3.05 2.64
N GLY A 147 -24.97 -2.17 1.63
CA GLY A 147 -25.82 -0.97 1.62
C GLY A 147 -25.30 0.20 2.46
N ARG A 148 -24.15 0.04 3.15
CA ARG A 148 -23.47 1.14 3.83
C ARG A 148 -22.91 2.14 2.82
N ARG A 149 -22.80 3.41 3.19
CA ARG A 149 -22.19 4.44 2.34
C ARG A 149 -20.69 4.16 2.22
N LYS A 150 -20.12 4.39 1.03
CA LYS A 150 -18.67 4.23 0.80
C LYS A 150 -17.96 5.57 1.07
N GLY A 151 -16.78 5.52 1.65
CA GLY A 151 -15.91 6.67 1.81
C GLY A 151 -14.46 6.36 1.43
N ARG A 152 -13.66 7.42 1.36
CA ARG A 152 -12.21 7.36 1.22
C ARG A 152 -11.56 8.24 2.27
N VAL A 153 -10.50 7.74 2.92
CA VAL A 153 -9.69 8.53 3.85
C VAL A 153 -8.88 9.55 3.06
N VAL A 154 -9.06 10.82 3.41
CA VAL A 154 -8.32 11.96 2.83
C VAL A 154 -7.11 12.27 3.69
N SER A 155 -7.29 12.31 5.01
CA SER A 155 -6.25 12.67 5.96
C SER A 155 -6.45 11.97 7.31
N VAL A 156 -5.36 11.79 8.06
CA VAL A 156 -5.40 11.37 9.47
C VAL A 156 -5.29 12.64 10.31
N LEU A 157 -6.36 12.96 11.03
CA LEU A 157 -6.45 14.13 11.90
C LEU A 157 -5.69 13.89 13.21
N GLU A 158 -5.82 12.70 13.78
CA GLU A 158 -5.18 12.33 15.03
C GLU A 158 -4.83 10.84 15.06
N ARG A 159 -3.60 10.51 15.48
CA ARG A 159 -3.14 9.13 15.61
C ARG A 159 -3.58 8.55 16.95
N ALA A 160 -4.15 7.35 16.95
CA ALA A 160 -4.47 6.65 18.20
C ALA A 160 -3.22 6.23 18.99
N SER A 161 -2.16 5.85 18.27
CA SER A 161 -0.90 5.42 18.87
C SER A 161 0.25 6.30 18.37
N LYS A 162 0.93 6.97 19.30
CA LYS A 162 2.14 7.77 19.01
C LYS A 162 3.43 6.98 19.20
N HIS A 163 3.38 5.92 20.01
CA HIS A 163 4.51 5.07 20.35
C HIS A 163 4.16 3.61 20.10
N CYS A 164 5.16 2.83 19.72
CA CYS A 164 5.05 1.39 19.55
C CYS A 164 6.35 0.73 20.00
N LEU A 165 6.25 -0.41 20.67
CA LEU A 165 7.40 -1.24 20.97
C LEU A 165 7.78 -2.05 19.73
N ALA A 166 9.07 -2.08 19.40
CA ALA A 166 9.61 -2.81 18.27
C ALA A 166 10.79 -3.67 18.68
N ARG A 167 10.91 -4.86 18.08
CA ARG A 167 12.13 -5.66 18.13
C ARG A 167 13.10 -5.12 17.09
N LEU A 168 14.36 -4.96 17.50
CA LEU A 168 15.44 -4.63 16.59
C LEU A 168 16.03 -5.92 16.00
N GLU A 169 16.11 -6.01 14.69
CA GLU A 169 16.76 -7.11 13.97
C GLU A 169 17.85 -6.57 13.05
N LYS A 170 19.08 -7.04 13.23
CA LYS A 170 20.20 -6.72 12.35
C LYS A 170 20.26 -7.73 11.21
N LYS A 171 20.26 -7.27 9.97
CA LYS A 171 20.51 -8.10 8.78
C LYS A 171 21.61 -7.46 7.95
N GLY A 172 22.80 -8.06 8.02
CA GLY A 172 24.01 -7.48 7.41
C GLY A 172 24.40 -6.16 8.08
N SER A 173 24.49 -5.10 7.28
CA SER A 173 24.78 -3.73 7.74
C SER A 173 23.53 -2.92 8.09
N GLU A 174 22.33 -3.41 7.78
CA GLU A 174 21.07 -2.72 8.05
C GLU A 174 20.43 -3.19 9.37
N LEU A 175 19.80 -2.25 10.06
CA LEU A 175 19.06 -2.49 11.29
C LEU A 175 17.57 -2.25 11.03
N PHE A 176 16.72 -3.21 11.40
CA PHE A 176 15.28 -3.13 11.19
C PHE A 176 14.55 -3.03 12.52
N ALA A 177 13.61 -2.10 12.64
CA ALA A 177 12.63 -2.06 13.73
C ALA A 177 11.35 -2.77 13.28
N ILE A 178 11.02 -3.88 13.94
CA ILE A 178 9.85 -4.70 13.66
C ILE A 178 8.84 -4.51 14.79
N PRO A 179 7.65 -3.93 14.53
CA PRO A 179 6.63 -3.75 15.56
C PRO A 179 6.28 -5.07 16.26
N LEU A 180 6.28 -5.07 17.59
CA LEU A 180 5.94 -6.27 18.38
C LEU A 180 4.46 -6.65 18.24
N ASN A 181 3.59 -5.65 18.06
CA ASN A 181 2.18 -5.87 17.79
C ASN A 181 1.91 -5.77 16.28
N PRO A 182 1.79 -6.90 15.55
CA PRO A 182 1.55 -6.89 14.11
C PRO A 182 0.17 -6.32 13.75
N ARG A 183 -0.75 -6.17 14.71
CA ARG A 183 -2.07 -5.58 14.48
C ARG A 183 -2.05 -4.07 14.34
N ILE A 184 -0.92 -3.41 14.66
CA ILE A 184 -0.80 -1.96 14.56
C ILE A 184 -0.75 -1.48 13.09
N GLY A 185 -0.61 -2.39 12.13
CA GLY A 185 -0.63 -2.06 10.70
C GLY A 185 0.59 -1.27 10.21
N LEU A 186 1.59 -1.04 11.06
CA LEU A 186 2.86 -0.42 10.68
C LEU A 186 3.78 -1.44 9.99
N PRO A 187 4.43 -1.07 8.88
CA PRO A 187 5.48 -1.89 8.29
C PRO A 187 6.73 -1.89 9.17
N PHE A 188 7.66 -2.81 8.92
CA PHE A 188 9.00 -2.72 9.50
C PHE A 188 9.72 -1.48 8.96
N ILE A 189 10.52 -0.84 9.80
CA ILE A 189 11.25 0.39 9.46
C ILE A 189 12.73 0.06 9.41
N SER A 190 13.42 0.42 8.32
CA SER A 190 14.88 0.37 8.28
C SER A 190 15.45 1.58 9.02
N ILE A 191 16.26 1.33 10.03
CA ILE A 191 17.03 2.32 10.75
C ILE A 191 18.34 2.44 9.99
N LEU A 192 18.48 3.54 9.26
CA LEU A 192 19.75 3.86 8.62
C LEU A 192 20.79 4.06 9.73
N PRO A 193 21.98 3.45 9.61
CA PRO A 193 23.07 3.77 10.52
C PRO A 193 23.29 5.28 10.40
N THR A 194 23.07 5.99 11.51
CA THR A 194 23.56 7.35 11.63
C THR A 194 25.05 7.27 11.33
N LYS A 195 25.51 8.04 10.33
CA LYS A 195 26.95 8.26 10.16
C LYS A 195 27.48 8.55 11.55
N SER A 196 28.42 7.73 12.00
CA SER A 196 29.05 7.88 13.29
C SER A 196 29.31 9.35 13.53
N MET A 197 28.71 9.91 14.57
CA MET A 197 29.30 11.07 15.22
C MET A 197 30.59 10.53 15.84
N GLU A 198 31.61 10.47 15.01
CA GLU A 198 32.97 10.23 15.42
C GLU A 198 33.34 11.42 16.30
N GLY A 199 33.41 11.16 17.60
CA GLY A 199 33.80 12.15 18.60
C GLY A 199 32.63 12.85 19.28
N GLN A 200 32.12 12.26 20.35
CA GLN A 200 32.21 12.87 21.68
C GLN A 200 31.73 11.85 22.72
N ASN A 201 32.69 11.08 23.20
CA ASN A 201 32.60 10.45 24.49
C ASN A 201 32.56 11.58 25.53
N ARG A 202 31.42 11.83 26.14
CA ARG A 202 31.34 12.50 27.44
C ARG A 202 30.39 11.70 28.31
N GLU A 203 31.00 10.95 29.21
CA GLU A 203 30.40 10.52 30.46
C GLU A 203 29.65 11.69 31.08
N VAL A 204 28.39 11.46 31.43
CA VAL A 204 27.75 12.19 32.51
C VAL A 204 26.92 11.19 33.29
N TRP A 205 27.21 11.16 34.59
CA TRP A 205 26.80 10.22 35.63
C TRP A 205 25.28 10.05 35.77
#